data_AF-A0A7C3V411-F1
#
_entry.id   AF-A0A7C3V411-F1
#
_cell.length_a   1.000
_cell.length_b   1.000
_cell.length_c   1.000
_cell.angle_alpha   90.00
_cell.angle_beta   90.00
_cell.angle_gamma   90.00
#
_symmetry.space_group_name_H-M   'P 1'
#
loop_
_entity.id
_entity.type
_entity.pdbx_description
1 polymer ?
#
loop_
_entity_poly.entity_id
_entity_poly.type
_entity_poly.pdbx_seq_one_letter_code
_entity_poly.pdbx_strand_id
1 'polypeptide(L)' 'MGKGDRKTKRGKIWRGTFGKYRPRKKRKER' A
#
# COMPACT_ATOMS: atom_id res chain seq x y z
N MET A 1 9.61 -0.71 -9.00
CA MET A 1 8.37 0.08 -8.85
C MET A 1 8.70 1.46 -8.28
N GLY A 2 8.43 2.52 -9.05
CA GLY A 2 8.73 3.89 -8.65
C GLY A 2 7.75 4.46 -7.61
N LYS A 3 8.10 5.61 -7.02
CA LYS A 3 7.26 6.32 -6.05
C LYS A 3 5.92 6.82 -6.63
N GLY A 4 5.85 6.99 -7.95
CA GLY A 4 4.64 7.47 -8.64
C GLY A 4 3.53 6.42 -8.76
N ASP A 5 3.87 5.13 -8.67
CA ASP A 5 2.96 4.04 -9.00
C ASP A 5 1.96 3.74 -7.86
N ARG A 6 0.69 4.11 -8.08
CA ARG A 6 -0.42 3.98 -7.12
C ARG A 6 -0.80 2.54 -6.80
N LYS A 7 -0.47 1.57 -7.65
CA LYS A 7 -0.85 0.15 -7.47
C LYS A 7 0.19 -0.64 -6.68
N THR A 8 1.18 0.03 -6.09
CA THR A 8 2.30 -0.63 -5.41
C THR A 8 2.37 -0.22 -3.95
N LYS A 9 2.97 -1.08 -3.11
CA LYS A 9 3.21 -0.74 -1.70
C LYS A 9 4.05 0.53 -1.57
N ARG A 10 5.10 0.68 -2.41
CA ARG A 10 6.02 1.82 -2.38
C ARG A 10 5.35 3.14 -2.76
N GLY A 11 4.54 3.16 -3.83
CA GLY A 11 3.82 4.38 -4.20
C GLY A 11 2.71 4.74 -3.22
N LYS A 12 2.06 3.75 -2.58
CA LYS A 12 1.13 4.00 -1.48
C LYS A 12 1.80 4.53 -0.22
N ILE A 13 3.03 4.09 0.10
CA ILE A 13 3.84 4.67 1.18
C ILE A 13 4.15 6.13 0.86
N TRP A 14 4.68 6.42 -0.33
CA TRP A 14 5.08 7.78 -0.71
C TRP A 14 3.90 8.76 -0.74
N ARG A 15 2.74 8.34 -1.25
CA ARG A 15 1.51 9.15 -1.26
C ARG A 15 0.79 9.21 0.09
N GLY A 16 1.20 8.43 1.09
CA GLY A 16 0.50 8.35 2.38
C GLY A 16 -0.85 7.63 2.35
N THR A 17 -1.23 6.97 1.25
CA THR A 17 -2.54 6.30 1.11
C THR A 17 -2.48 4.80 1.43
N PHE A 18 -3.66 4.16 1.56
CA PHE A 18 -3.81 2.74 1.86
C PHE A 18 -4.55 1.99 0.75
N GLY A 19 -4.59 0.66 0.82
CA GLY A 19 -5.45 -0.22 0.01
C GLY A 19 -4.85 -1.61 -0.12
N LYS A 20 -5.26 -2.40 -1.13
CA LYS A 20 -4.87 -3.82 -1.28
C LYS A 20 -3.37 -4.09 -1.02
N TYR A 21 -2.48 -3.28 -1.59
CA TYR A 21 -1.03 -3.44 -1.49
C TYR A 21 -0.37 -2.76 -0.26
N ARG A 22 -1.10 -1.89 0.46
CA ARG A 22 -0.68 -1.28 1.73
C ARG A 22 -1.89 -1.21 2.69
N PRO A 23 -2.29 -2.34 3.29
CA PRO A 23 -3.42 -2.37 4.22
C PRO A 23 -3.09 -1.70 5.56
N ARG A 24 -4.08 -1.13 6.24
CA ARG A 24 -3.93 -0.45 7.55
C ARG A 24 -3.70 -1.43 8.69
N LYS A 25 -4.51 -2.49 8.72
CA LYS A 25 -4.41 -3.58 9.69
C LYS A 25 -3.80 -4.77 8.94
N LYS A 26 -2.87 -5.50 9.58
CA LYS A 26 -2.53 -6.84 9.09
C LYS A 26 -3.85 -7.61 9.06
N ARG A 27 -4.24 -8.11 7.88
CA ARG A 27 -5.41 -8.99 7.77
C ARG A 27 -5.10 -10.12 8.76
N LYS A 28 -5.91 -10.28 9.81
CA LYS A 28 -5.88 -11.52 10.58
C LYS A 28 -6.27 -12.57 9.56
N GLU A 29 -5.31 -13.36 9.09
CA GLU A 29 -5.64 -14.65 8.50
C GLU A 29 -6.40 -15.40 9.58
N ARG A 30 -7.60 -15.82 9.19
CA ARG A 30 -8.51 -16.60 10.01
C ARG A 30 -8.26 -18.06 9.66
#